data_AF-A0A3L6JEA4-F1
#
_entry.id   AF-A0A3L6JEA4-F1
#
_cell.length_a   1.000
_cell.length_b   1.000
_cell.length_c   1.000
_cell.angle_alpha   90.00
_cell.angle_beta   90.00
_cell.angle_gamma   90.00
#
_symmetry.space_group_name_H-M   'P 1'
#
loop_
_entity.id
_entity.type
_entity.pdbx_description
1 polymer ?
#
loop_
_entity_poly.entity_id
_entity_poly.type
_entity_poly.pdbx_seq_one_letter_code
_entity_poly.pdbx_strand_id
1 'polypeptide(L)'
;MSDLKKIGDLLILIGAIIGLIEGILTALRITTLAFLPYPAFGLDPLITGILGIIFALIALVNSGTIKIKILEFSNKWLIVLIMGILMYVFASGLGGILVIIGSLLLLVK
;
A
#
# COMPACT_ATOMS: atom_id res chain seq x y z
N MET A 1 15.38 18.83 -2.96
CA MET A 1 14.04 18.66 -3.58
C MET A 1 13.95 17.39 -4.44
N SER A 2 14.88 17.14 -5.37
CA SER A 2 14.98 15.86 -6.12
C SER A 2 15.03 14.63 -5.21
N ASP A 3 15.80 14.70 -4.12
CA ASP A 3 16.02 13.55 -3.24
C ASP A 3 14.79 13.23 -2.37
N LEU A 4 13.98 14.22 -1.98
CA LEU A 4 12.73 13.98 -1.25
C LEU A 4 11.72 13.19 -2.09
N LYS A 5 11.64 13.48 -3.40
CA LYS A 5 10.79 12.71 -4.31
C LYS A 5 11.24 11.27 -4.45
N LYS A 6 12.56 11.06 -4.60
CA LYS A 6 13.14 9.70 -4.63
C LYS A 6 12.88 8.92 -3.35
N ILE A 7 12.97 9.60 -2.19
CA ILE A 7 12.63 9.00 -0.89
C ILE A 7 11.13 8.67 -0.86
N GLY A 8 10.26 9.55 -1.35
CA GLY A 8 8.82 9.31 -1.46
C GLY A 8 8.50 8.07 -2.32
N ASP A 9 9.09 7.99 -3.51
CA ASP A 9 8.94 6.84 -4.40
C ASP A 9 9.43 5.53 -3.77
N LEU A 10 10.57 5.58 -3.06
CA LEU A 10 11.13 4.44 -2.36
C LEU A 10 10.20 3.97 -1.22
N LEU A 11 9.64 4.91 -0.45
CA LEU A 11 8.71 4.60 0.64
C LEU A 11 7.42 3.97 0.12
N ILE A 12 6.88 4.47 -0.99
CA ILE A 12 5.71 3.86 -1.64
C ILE A 12 6.03 2.45 -2.11
N LEU A 13 7.19 2.26 -2.75
CA LEU A 13 7.64 0.95 -3.22
C LEU A 13 7.74 -0.05 -2.06
N ILE A 14 8.49 0.30 -1.02
CA ILE A 14 8.71 -0.57 0.14
C ILE A 14 7.38 -0.83 0.85
N GLY A 15 6.58 0.20 1.09
CA GLY A 15 5.29 0.08 1.75
C GLY A 15 4.31 -0.79 0.98
N ALA A 16 4.27 -0.66 -0.34
CA ALA A 16 3.39 -1.45 -1.19
C ALA A 16 3.85 -2.93 -1.29
N ILE A 17 5.16 -3.20 -1.31
CA ILE A 17 5.68 -4.58 -1.21
C ILE A 17 5.32 -5.20 0.14
N ILE A 18 5.54 -4.48 1.24
CA ILE A 18 5.20 -4.96 2.58
C ILE A 18 3.71 -5.26 2.67
N GLY A 19 2.85 -4.36 2.22
CA GLY A 19 1.42 -4.59 2.28
C GLY A 19 0.92 -5.68 1.33
N LEU A 20 1.61 -5.95 0.23
CA LEU A 20 1.32 -7.12 -0.61
C LEU A 20 1.66 -8.41 0.14
N ILE A 21 2.82 -8.47 0.80
CA ILE A 21 3.22 -9.62 1.62
C ILE A 21 2.21 -9.83 2.76
N GLU A 22 1.89 -8.79 3.52
CA GLU A 22 0.93 -8.87 4.62
C GLU A 22 -0.48 -9.25 4.13
N GLY A 23 -0.91 -8.75 2.97
CA GLY A 23 -2.17 -9.13 2.34
C GLY A 23 -2.21 -10.63 1.98
N ILE A 24 -1.14 -11.16 1.39
CA ILE A 24 -1.02 -12.60 1.09
C ILE A 24 -1.04 -13.43 2.37
N LEU A 25 -0.25 -13.05 3.38
CA LEU A 25 -0.19 -13.76 4.65
C LEU A 25 -1.54 -13.77 5.38
N THR A 26 -2.23 -12.63 5.38
CA THR A 26 -3.58 -12.50 5.96
C THR A 26 -4.58 -13.37 5.20
N ALA A 27 -4.52 -13.41 3.86
CA ALA A 27 -5.37 -14.27 3.05
C ALA A 27 -5.14 -15.77 3.34
N LEU A 28 -3.89 -16.16 3.61
CA LEU A 28 -3.50 -17.50 4.01
C LEU A 28 -3.73 -17.81 5.50
N ARG A 29 -4.29 -16.87 6.27
CA ARG A 29 -4.52 -16.97 7.72
C ARG A 29 -3.24 -17.15 8.54
N ILE A 30 -2.11 -16.67 8.02
CA ILE A 30 -0.80 -16.67 8.70
C ILE A 30 -0.62 -15.30 9.35
N THR A 31 -1.00 -15.18 10.63
CA THR A 31 -1.03 -13.90 11.37
C THR A 31 0.26 -13.59 12.14
N THR A 32 1.23 -14.49 12.13
CA THR A 32 2.45 -14.40 12.96
C THR A 32 3.47 -13.36 12.49
N LEU A 33 3.24 -12.71 11.35
CA LEU A 33 4.18 -11.81 10.67
C LEU A 33 3.63 -10.40 10.45
N ALA A 34 2.55 -10.01 11.14
CA ALA A 34 2.05 -8.64 11.07
C ALA A 34 3.08 -7.67 11.66
N PHE A 35 3.61 -6.78 10.84
CA PHE A 35 4.66 -5.83 11.21
C PHE A 35 4.13 -4.68 12.09
N LEU A 36 2.82 -4.39 12.01
CA LEU A 36 2.10 -3.46 12.89
C LEU A 36 0.61 -3.87 12.98
N PRO A 37 -0.05 -3.68 14.15
CA PRO A 37 -1.49 -3.88 14.26
C PRO A 37 -2.24 -2.89 13.36
N TYR A 38 -3.32 -3.37 12.74
CA TYR A 38 -4.23 -2.57 11.92
C TYR A 38 -5.68 -2.80 12.39
N PRO A 39 -6.61 -1.89 12.07
CA PRO A 39 -7.99 -2.00 12.53
C PRO A 39 -8.65 -3.26 11.93
N ALA A 40 -9.22 -4.12 12.78
CA ALA A 40 -9.97 -5.28 12.34
C ALA A 40 -11.46 -4.93 12.23
N PHE A 41 -11.97 -4.77 11.01
CA PHE A 41 -13.38 -4.47 10.74
C PHE A 41 -14.31 -5.70 10.85
N GLY A 42 -13.84 -6.81 11.42
CA GLY A 42 -14.61 -8.05 11.54
C GLY A 42 -14.85 -8.77 10.21
N LEU A 43 -14.13 -8.42 9.15
CA LEU A 43 -14.16 -9.10 7.87
C LEU A 43 -13.34 -10.40 7.92
N ASP A 44 -13.73 -11.42 7.14
CA ASP A 44 -12.97 -12.67 7.04
C ASP A 44 -11.52 -12.39 6.59
N PRO A 45 -10.50 -13.04 7.18
CA PRO A 45 -9.10 -12.84 6.79
C PRO A 45 -8.83 -13.06 5.30
N LEU A 46 -9.58 -13.95 4.64
CA LEU A 46 -9.47 -14.17 3.20
C LEU A 46 -9.86 -12.92 2.40
N ILE A 47 -11.01 -12.33 2.73
CA ILE A 47 -11.53 -11.13 2.06
C ILE A 47 -10.60 -9.94 2.34
N THR A 48 -10.23 -9.78 3.59
CA THR A 48 -9.34 -8.73 4.10
C THR A 48 -7.97 -8.78 3.41
N GLY A 49 -7.39 -9.98 3.30
CA GLY A 49 -6.12 -10.19 2.62
C GLY A 49 -6.19 -9.93 1.10
N ILE A 50 -7.26 -10.37 0.44
CA ILE A 50 -7.47 -10.10 -1.00
C ILE A 50 -7.57 -8.60 -1.26
N LEU A 51 -8.33 -7.86 -0.44
CA LEU A 51 -8.40 -6.40 -0.53
C LEU A 51 -7.03 -5.75 -0.35
N GLY A 52 -6.26 -6.21 0.64
CA GLY A 52 -4.88 -5.78 0.85
C GLY A 52 -3.98 -5.95 -0.36
N ILE A 53 -4.02 -7.12 -1.00
CA ILE A 53 -3.27 -7.40 -2.22
C ILE A 53 -3.69 -6.44 -3.34
N ILE A 54 -4.99 -6.23 -3.53
CA ILE A 54 -5.52 -5.33 -4.57
C ILE A 54 -5.03 -3.90 -4.33
N PHE A 55 -5.13 -3.38 -3.10
CA PHE A 55 -4.69 -2.02 -2.79
C PHE A 55 -3.18 -1.85 -2.96
N ALA A 56 -2.38 -2.84 -2.54
CA ALA A 56 -0.94 -2.84 -2.71
C ALA A 56 -0.53 -2.87 -4.20
N LEU A 57 -1.21 -3.67 -5.02
CA LEU A 57 -0.99 -3.71 -6.46
C LEU A 57 -1.33 -2.37 -7.13
N ILE A 58 -2.44 -1.74 -6.75
CA ILE A 58 -2.80 -0.41 -7.28
C ILE A 58 -1.75 0.61 -6.86
N ALA A 59 -1.28 0.59 -5.61
CA ALA A 59 -0.20 1.46 -5.14
C ALA A 59 1.11 1.27 -5.94
N LEU A 60 1.52 0.02 -6.20
CA LEU A 60 2.71 -0.31 -7.01
C LEU A 60 2.60 0.10 -8.48
N VAL A 61 1.39 0.03 -9.05
CA VAL A 61 1.17 0.45 -10.44
C VAL A 61 1.23 1.97 -10.55
N ASN A 62 0.60 2.67 -9.60
CA ASN A 62 0.52 4.13 -9.63
C ASN A 62 1.79 4.82 -9.10
N SER A 63 2.68 4.10 -8.41
CA SER A 63 4.07 4.55 -8.14
C SER A 63 4.95 4.55 -9.39
N GLY A 64 4.52 3.90 -10.47
CA GLY A 64 5.26 3.78 -11.72
C GLY A 64 6.32 2.67 -11.75
N THR A 65 6.41 1.87 -10.68
CA THR A 65 7.34 0.73 -10.60
C THR A 65 6.89 -0.44 -11.49
N ILE A 66 5.59 -0.72 -11.52
CA ILE A 66 4.98 -1.79 -12.32
C ILE A 66 3.98 -1.18 -13.30
N LYS A 67 3.95 -1.65 -14.54
CA LYS A 67 3.03 -1.13 -15.57
C LYS A 67 1.93 -2.13 -15.87
N ILE A 68 0.76 -1.92 -15.26
CA ILE A 68 -0.46 -2.66 -15.57
C ILE A 68 -1.49 -1.66 -16.09
N LYS A 69 -1.75 -1.68 -17.41
CA LYS A 69 -2.61 -0.69 -18.08
C LYS A 69 -4.02 -0.57 -17.47
N ILE A 70 -4.56 -1.63 -16.90
CA ILE A 70 -5.92 -1.64 -16.34
C ILE A 70 -6.02 -1.04 -14.93
N LEU A 71 -4.88 -0.86 -14.25
CA LEU A 71 -4.80 -0.33 -12.89
C LEU A 71 -4.10 1.05 -12.84
N GLU A 72 -3.81 1.63 -14.02
CA GLU A 72 -3.17 2.93 -14.15
C GLU A 72 -4.24 4.03 -14.19
N PHE A 73 -4.07 5.04 -13.34
CA PHE A 73 -5.02 6.14 -13.24
C PHE A 73 -4.38 7.49 -13.52
N SER A 74 -5.22 8.45 -13.92
CA SER A 74 -4.80 9.81 -14.29
C SER A 74 -4.21 10.59 -13.12
N ASN A 75 -4.78 10.45 -11.91
CA ASN A 75 -4.38 11.20 -10.72
C ASN A 75 -3.56 10.31 -9.76
N LYS A 76 -2.36 9.94 -10.23
CA LYS A 76 -1.50 8.91 -9.60
C LYS A 76 -1.22 9.15 -8.13
N TRP A 77 -0.80 10.36 -7.77
CA TRP A 77 -0.47 10.71 -6.39
C TRP A 77 -1.66 10.52 -5.43
N LEU A 78 -2.84 11.04 -5.80
CA LEU A 78 -4.04 10.95 -4.97
C LEU A 78 -4.44 9.48 -4.76
N ILE A 79 -4.27 8.66 -5.79
CA ILE A 79 -4.66 7.25 -5.76
C ILE A 79 -3.69 6.44 -4.91
N VAL A 80 -2.39 6.72 -4.98
CA VAL A 80 -1.41 6.12 -4.07
C VAL A 80 -1.74 6.49 -2.62
N LEU A 81 -2.13 7.74 -2.33
CA LEU A 81 -2.54 8.15 -0.99
C LEU A 81 -3.79 7.39 -0.50
N ILE A 82 -4.85 7.34 -1.33
CA ILE A 82 -6.09 6.63 -0.99
C ILE A 82 -5.79 5.14 -0.79
N MET A 83 -4.98 4.51 -1.66
CA MET A 83 -4.58 3.13 -1.49
C MET A 83 -3.78 2.92 -0.21
N GLY A 84 -2.87 3.82 0.15
CA GLY A 84 -2.14 3.77 1.42
C GLY A 84 -3.06 3.79 2.64
N ILE A 85 -4.10 4.64 2.61
CA ILE A 85 -5.13 4.69 3.67
C ILE A 85 -5.91 3.38 3.72
N LEU A 86 -6.38 2.87 2.58
CA LEU A 86 -7.11 1.61 2.52
C LEU A 86 -6.24 0.43 2.98
N MET A 87 -4.96 0.41 2.62
CA MET A 87 -4.01 -0.59 3.10
C MET A 87 -3.84 -0.49 4.62
N TYR A 88 -3.67 0.70 5.18
CA TYR A 88 -3.55 0.91 6.63
C TYR A 88 -4.78 0.40 7.39
N VAL A 89 -5.95 0.64 6.83
CA VAL A 89 -7.23 0.32 7.44
C VAL A 89 -7.57 -1.16 7.31
N PHE A 90 -7.24 -1.80 6.19
CA PHE A 90 -7.72 -3.15 5.89
C PHE A 90 -6.66 -4.24 5.95
N ALA A 91 -5.37 -3.98 5.72
CA ALA A 91 -4.46 -5.08 5.43
C ALA A 91 -3.06 -4.97 6.01
N SER A 92 -2.55 -3.75 6.17
CA SER A 92 -1.13 -3.51 6.41
C SER A 92 -0.92 -2.22 7.17
N GLY A 93 -0.65 -2.32 8.47
CA GLY A 93 -0.35 -1.16 9.31
C GLY A 93 0.93 -0.46 8.83
N LEU A 94 2.03 -1.21 8.73
CA LEU A 94 3.33 -0.65 8.34
C LEU A 94 3.35 -0.25 6.85
N GLY A 95 2.90 -1.15 5.96
CA GLY A 95 2.89 -0.90 4.53
C GLY A 95 1.98 0.28 4.16
N GLY A 96 0.79 0.37 4.78
CA GLY A 96 -0.10 1.51 4.61
C GLY A 96 0.52 2.83 5.04
N ILE A 97 1.13 2.89 6.23
CA ILE A 97 1.80 4.12 6.72
C ILE A 97 2.93 4.55 5.79
N LEU A 98 3.76 3.62 5.33
CA LEU A 98 4.88 3.91 4.42
C LEU A 98 4.38 4.48 3.09
N VAL A 99 3.30 3.92 2.53
CA VAL A 99 2.68 4.43 1.30
C VAL A 99 2.07 5.82 1.54
N ILE A 100 1.41 6.06 2.67
CA ILE A 100 0.85 7.38 3.03
C ILE A 100 1.97 8.41 3.11
N ILE A 101 3.02 8.16 3.89
CA ILE A 101 4.15 9.08 4.06
C ILE A 101 4.82 9.34 2.70
N GLY A 102 5.09 8.28 1.94
CA GLY A 102 5.71 8.42 0.62
C GLY A 102 4.86 9.25 -0.35
N SER A 103 3.54 9.06 -0.34
CA SER A 103 2.62 9.87 -1.15
C SER A 103 2.57 11.33 -0.69
N LEU A 104 2.59 11.62 0.61
CA LEU A 104 2.65 13.00 1.12
C LEU A 104 3.96 13.69 0.74
N LEU A 105 5.08 12.97 0.72
CA LEU A 105 6.36 13.52 0.27
C LEU A 105 6.38 13.86 -1.21
N LEU A 106 5.55 13.21 -2.04
CA LEU A 106 5.40 13.59 -3.46
C LEU A 106 4.65 14.93 -3.64
N LEU A 107 3.83 15.33 -2.67
CA LEU A 107 3.15 16.64 -2.65
C LEU A 107 4.10 17.78 -2.28
N VAL A 108 5.06 17.51 -1.39
CA VAL A 108 6.05 18.49 -0.92
C VAL A 108 7.05 18.70 -2.06
N LYS A 109 6.73 19.65 -2.95
CA LYS A 109 7.60 20.08 -4.05
C LYS A 109 8.93 20.66 -3.57
#